data_AF-A0AAD0PJK7-F1
#
_entry.id   AF-A0AAD0PJK7-F1
#
_cell.length_a   1.000
_cell.length_b   1.000
_cell.length_c   1.000
_cell.angle_alpha   90.00
_cell.angle_beta   90.00
_cell.angle_gamma   90.00
#
_symmetry.space_group_name_H-M   'P 1'
#
loop_
_entity.id
_entity.type
_entity.pdbx_description
1 polymer ?
#
loop_
_entity_poly.entity_id
_entity_poly.type
_entity_poly.pdbx_seq_one_letter_code
_entity_poly.pdbx_strand_id
1 'polypeptide(L)'
;MKLVHMLSGLAVAVALSACADKSADIQTPAPNPNTAGVATQPTIQQPNVSGTIWIRQKVALPPDAVLTVTLSDASLADSPSKVLAQRATRTEGKQAPFKFELPFNPADVQPNARILLSAAITIDDKVVLMTDIVKPVINQGGTKADLVLVPVQQTSLPLQPGGGAPTTVPSTSPTQVSPSTATPAPTQL
;
A
#
# COMPACT_ATOMS: atom_id res chain seq x y z
N MET A 1 39.04 5.96 31.83
CA MET A 1 39.85 5.29 32.87
C MET A 1 39.33 5.70 34.24
N LYS A 2 38.67 4.79 34.98
CA LYS A 2 38.59 4.90 36.44
C LYS A 2 38.31 3.51 37.03
N LEU A 3 39.35 2.98 37.65
CA LEU A 3 39.46 1.67 38.27
C LEU A 3 39.41 1.91 39.78
N VAL A 4 38.55 1.22 40.51
CA VAL A 4 38.65 1.11 41.97
C VAL A 4 38.21 -0.30 42.37
N HIS A 5 39.21 -1.08 42.79
CA HIS A 5 39.08 -2.35 43.47
C HIS A 5 38.80 -2.12 44.96
N MET A 6 37.92 -2.92 45.55
CA MET A 6 37.95 -3.24 46.99
C MET A 6 37.69 -4.73 47.16
N LEU A 7 38.71 -5.41 47.67
CA LEU A 7 38.73 -6.78 48.16
C LEU A 7 37.73 -6.97 49.30
N SER A 8 37.06 -8.11 49.36
CA SER A 8 36.98 -8.92 50.58
C SER A 8 36.46 -10.31 50.22
N GLY A 9 37.33 -11.30 50.42
CA GLY A 9 37.01 -12.69 50.21
C GLY A 9 36.24 -13.28 51.38
N LEU A 10 35.44 -14.30 51.08
CA LEU A 10 35.23 -15.39 52.01
C LEU A 10 35.12 -16.68 51.18
N ALA A 11 36.13 -17.53 51.34
CA ALA A 11 36.12 -18.88 50.82
C ALA A 11 35.11 -19.71 51.61
N VAL A 12 34.12 -20.26 50.94
CA VAL A 12 33.27 -21.32 51.49
C VAL A 12 33.25 -22.45 50.47
N ALA A 13 34.08 -23.46 50.73
CA ALA A 13 34.01 -24.75 50.08
C ALA A 13 32.90 -25.56 50.77
N VAL A 14 31.88 -25.97 50.01
CA VAL A 14 30.93 -26.99 50.45
C VAL A 14 30.84 -28.05 49.35
N ALA A 15 31.13 -29.27 49.78
CA ALA A 15 31.29 -30.46 48.96
C ALA A 15 30.00 -30.85 48.22
N LEU A 16 30.16 -31.28 46.96
CA LEU A 16 29.11 -31.91 46.18
C LEU A 16 28.84 -33.31 46.74
N SER A 17 27.60 -33.54 47.19
CA SER A 17 27.08 -34.87 47.45
C SER A 17 26.09 -35.24 46.34
N ALA A 18 26.41 -36.34 45.64
CA ALA A 18 25.60 -37.07 44.67
C ALA A 18 24.35 -37.70 45.36
N CYS A 19 23.28 -38.19 44.73
CA CYS A 19 22.97 -38.72 43.39
C CYS A 19 21.47 -38.57 43.10
N ALA A 20 21.06 -38.67 41.83
CA ALA A 20 20.10 -39.68 41.30
C ALA A 20 19.25 -39.17 40.11
N ASP A 21 19.68 -39.61 38.92
CA ASP A 21 18.87 -40.16 37.81
C ASP A 21 17.78 -39.32 37.12
N LYS A 22 18.11 -38.81 35.92
CA LYS A 22 17.55 -39.25 34.61
C LYS A 22 17.96 -38.27 33.50
N SER A 23 19.19 -38.42 32.99
CA SER A 23 19.62 -37.73 31.77
C SER A 23 19.37 -38.64 30.58
N ALA A 24 18.40 -38.29 29.75
CA ALA A 24 18.28 -38.83 28.41
C ALA A 24 19.35 -38.16 27.53
N ASP A 25 20.12 -39.03 26.90
CA ASP A 25 21.12 -38.81 25.85
C ASP A 25 20.87 -37.56 24.98
N ILE A 26 21.75 -36.56 25.06
CA ILE A 26 21.87 -35.53 24.03
C ILE A 26 23.01 -35.96 23.10
N GLN A 27 22.67 -36.58 21.97
CA GLN A 27 23.58 -36.75 20.85
C GLN A 27 24.04 -35.37 20.36
N THR A 28 25.32 -35.06 20.53
CA THR A 28 26.01 -33.99 19.83
C THR A 28 26.19 -34.42 18.36
N PRO A 29 25.55 -33.78 17.36
CA PRO A 29 25.77 -34.16 15.97
C PRO A 29 27.17 -33.69 15.54
N ALA A 30 28.07 -34.65 15.31
CA ALA A 30 29.26 -34.41 14.50
C ALA A 30 28.83 -34.20 13.02
N PRO A 31 29.51 -33.35 12.24
CA PRO A 31 29.22 -33.21 10.82
C PRO A 31 29.67 -34.46 10.08
N ASN A 32 28.73 -35.36 9.78
CA ASN A 32 28.98 -36.50 8.89
C ASN A 32 28.85 -36.03 7.43
N PRO A 33 29.86 -36.21 6.56
CA PRO A 33 29.80 -35.79 5.15
C PRO A 33 28.84 -36.63 4.28
N ASN A 34 28.20 -37.65 4.85
CA ASN A 34 27.27 -38.54 4.14
C ASN A 34 25.80 -38.33 4.55
N THR A 35 25.48 -37.30 5.31
CA THR A 35 24.09 -36.93 5.61
C THR A 35 23.64 -35.84 4.64
N ALA A 36 23.52 -36.20 3.36
CA ALA A 36 22.65 -35.50 2.41
C ALA A 36 21.18 -35.79 2.77
N GLY A 37 20.82 -35.46 4.01
CA GLY A 37 19.45 -35.45 4.51
C GLY A 37 18.90 -34.07 4.23
N VAL A 38 18.03 -34.02 3.23
CA VAL A 38 17.29 -32.86 2.76
C VAL A 38 16.70 -32.10 3.97
N ALA A 39 17.31 -30.98 4.32
CA ALA A 39 16.65 -29.97 5.15
C ALA A 39 15.57 -29.30 4.29
N THR A 40 14.46 -29.99 4.06
CA THR A 40 13.22 -29.37 3.60
C THR A 40 12.63 -28.64 4.79
N GLN A 41 13.19 -27.46 5.09
CA GLN A 41 12.48 -26.45 5.85
C GLN A 41 11.15 -26.23 5.12
N PRO A 42 9.99 -26.40 5.77
CA PRO A 42 8.74 -25.97 5.16
C PRO A 42 8.85 -24.46 5.04
N THR A 43 9.14 -23.97 3.83
CA THR A 43 8.97 -22.55 3.54
C THR A 43 7.47 -22.33 3.64
N ILE A 44 7.02 -21.68 4.72
CA ILE A 44 5.64 -21.21 4.82
C ILE A 44 5.51 -20.21 3.67
N GLN A 45 5.01 -20.66 2.52
CA GLN A 45 4.81 -19.80 1.37
C GLN A 45 3.69 -18.83 1.71
N GLN A 46 4.07 -17.58 2.01
CA GLN A 46 3.10 -16.52 2.24
C GLN A 46 2.25 -16.37 0.97
N PRO A 47 0.90 -16.34 1.09
CA PRO A 47 0.02 -16.02 -0.02
C PRO A 47 0.45 -14.71 -0.69
N ASN A 48 0.50 -14.71 -2.01
CA ASN A 48 0.90 -13.55 -2.78
C ASN A 48 0.00 -13.37 -4.00
N VAL A 49 -0.08 -12.13 -4.46
CA VAL A 49 -0.62 -11.78 -5.77
C VAL A 49 0.54 -11.54 -6.72
N SER A 50 0.52 -12.17 -7.88
CA SER A 50 1.59 -12.07 -8.87
C SER A 50 1.06 -11.70 -10.26
N GLY A 51 1.95 -11.20 -11.11
CA GLY A 51 1.57 -10.88 -12.48
C GLY A 51 2.62 -10.09 -13.24
N THR A 52 2.17 -9.56 -14.37
CA THR A 52 2.97 -8.78 -15.31
C THR A 52 2.38 -7.40 -15.50
N ILE A 53 3.24 -6.39 -15.46
CA ILE A 53 2.88 -5.00 -15.64
C ILE A 53 3.42 -4.55 -16.99
N TRP A 54 2.50 -4.16 -17.87
CA TRP A 54 2.77 -3.63 -19.19
C TRP A 54 2.58 -2.12 -19.21
N ILE A 55 3.21 -1.43 -20.16
CA ILE A 55 2.97 -0.02 -20.43
C ILE A 55 2.39 0.08 -21.84
N ARG A 56 1.22 0.72 -21.98
CA ARG A 56 0.51 0.82 -23.27
C ARG A 56 1.29 1.65 -24.29
N GLN A 57 1.98 2.69 -23.84
CA GLN A 57 2.69 3.61 -24.70
C GLN A 57 4.18 3.26 -24.81
N LYS A 58 4.79 3.61 -25.94
CA LYS A 58 6.24 3.54 -26.13
C LYS A 58 6.91 4.73 -25.44
N VAL A 59 7.12 4.60 -24.13
CA VAL A 59 7.85 5.58 -23.30
C VAL A 59 9.04 4.90 -22.65
N ALA A 60 10.19 5.58 -22.62
CA ALA A 60 11.37 5.11 -21.92
C ALA A 60 11.32 5.58 -20.47
N LEU A 61 11.41 4.64 -19.53
CA LEU A 61 11.51 4.95 -18.11
C LEU A 61 12.95 5.35 -17.75
N PRO A 62 13.14 6.47 -17.02
CA PRO A 62 14.44 6.85 -16.51
C PRO A 62 14.88 5.94 -15.34
N PRO A 63 16.16 5.94 -14.95
CA PRO A 63 16.70 5.03 -13.94
C PRO A 63 16.20 5.27 -12.52
N ASP A 64 15.75 6.48 -12.23
CA ASP A 64 15.19 6.92 -10.94
C ASP A 64 13.70 6.56 -10.77
N ALA A 65 13.03 6.08 -11.82
CA ALA A 65 11.60 5.76 -11.75
C ALA A 65 11.30 4.65 -10.74
N VAL A 66 10.21 4.81 -9.99
CA VAL A 66 9.77 3.86 -8.96
C VAL A 66 8.40 3.31 -9.31
N LEU A 67 8.34 2.00 -9.52
CA LEU A 67 7.12 1.23 -9.71
C LEU A 67 6.55 0.82 -8.35
N THR A 68 5.36 1.31 -8.03
CA THR A 68 4.62 0.95 -6.83
C THR A 68 3.42 0.09 -7.21
N VAL A 69 3.34 -1.11 -6.65
CA VAL A 69 2.19 -2.00 -6.77
C VAL A 69 1.44 -2.02 -5.45
N THR A 70 0.13 -1.82 -5.50
CA THR A 70 -0.73 -1.63 -4.34
C THR A 70 -1.92 -2.57 -4.40
N LEU A 71 -2.10 -3.33 -3.33
CA LEU A 71 -3.28 -4.14 -3.04
C LEU A 71 -4.13 -3.37 -2.03
N SER A 72 -5.38 -3.11 -2.37
CA SER A 72 -6.28 -2.29 -1.55
C SER A 72 -7.66 -2.94 -1.39
N ASP A 73 -8.29 -2.70 -0.25
CA ASP A 73 -9.68 -3.06 0.03
C ASP A 73 -10.58 -1.84 -0.24
N ALA A 74 -11.45 -1.96 -1.22
CA ALA A 74 -12.41 -0.94 -1.65
C ALA A 74 -13.87 -1.39 -1.40
N SER A 75 -14.11 -2.11 -0.29
CA SER A 75 -15.44 -2.60 0.08
C SER A 75 -16.37 -1.51 0.60
N LEU A 76 -15.80 -0.44 1.16
CA LEU A 76 -16.55 0.70 1.66
C LEU A 76 -16.66 1.74 0.55
N ALA A 77 -17.89 2.03 0.12
CA ALA A 77 -18.13 2.92 -1.02
C ALA A 77 -17.76 4.39 -0.74
N ASP A 78 -17.92 4.83 0.52
CA ASP A 78 -17.78 6.24 0.93
C ASP A 78 -16.49 6.52 1.72
N SER A 79 -15.54 5.56 1.72
CA SER A 79 -14.27 5.68 2.42
C SER A 79 -13.11 5.48 1.45
N PRO A 80 -11.97 6.15 1.68
CA PRO A 80 -10.73 5.79 1.01
C PRO A 80 -10.42 4.30 1.16
N SER A 81 -9.93 3.68 0.09
CA SER A 81 -9.55 2.27 0.09
C SER A 81 -8.44 2.01 1.10
N LYS A 82 -8.58 0.94 1.89
CA LYS A 82 -7.55 0.53 2.86
C LYS A 82 -6.43 -0.21 2.12
N VAL A 83 -5.18 0.20 2.28
CA VAL A 83 -4.03 -0.53 1.71
C VAL A 83 -3.76 -1.79 2.54
N LEU A 84 -3.77 -2.96 1.89
CA LEU A 84 -3.48 -4.25 2.52
C LEU A 84 -2.01 -4.64 2.34
N ALA A 85 -1.46 -4.38 1.16
CA ALA A 85 -0.06 -4.61 0.85
C ALA A 85 0.39 -3.61 -0.21
N GLN A 86 1.63 -3.15 -0.10
CA GLN A 86 2.23 -2.26 -1.08
C GLN A 86 3.69 -2.62 -1.26
N ARG A 87 4.17 -2.54 -2.50
CA ARG A 87 5.59 -2.76 -2.82
C ARG A 87 6.07 -1.73 -3.82
N ALA A 88 7.09 -0.98 -3.42
CA ALA A 88 7.81 -0.05 -4.27
C ALA A 88 9.13 -0.70 -4.75
N THR A 89 9.39 -0.66 -6.06
CA THR A 89 10.60 -1.18 -6.68
C THR A 89 11.14 -0.14 -7.66
N ARG A 90 12.43 0.21 -7.54
CA ARG A 90 13.07 1.08 -8.53
C ARG A 90 13.23 0.31 -9.85
N THR A 91 12.92 0.95 -10.97
CA THR A 91 13.00 0.31 -12.28
C THR A 91 14.44 0.22 -12.78
N GLU A 92 15.34 1.09 -12.31
CA GLU A 92 16.76 1.11 -12.68
C GLU A 92 16.98 1.18 -14.21
N GLY A 93 16.04 1.82 -14.92
CA GLY A 93 16.08 1.98 -16.37
C GLY A 93 15.61 0.73 -17.13
N LYS A 94 15.22 -0.34 -16.43
CA LYS A 94 14.52 -1.47 -17.03
C LYS A 94 13.19 -0.99 -17.60
N GLN A 95 12.84 -1.55 -18.74
CA GLN A 95 11.60 -1.24 -19.44
C GLN A 95 10.58 -2.36 -19.24
N ALA A 96 9.30 -2.04 -19.45
CA ALA A 96 8.23 -3.04 -19.40
C ALA A 96 8.50 -4.19 -20.40
N PRO A 97 8.06 -5.43 -20.10
CA PRO A 97 7.21 -5.83 -18.98
C PRO A 97 7.93 -5.99 -17.63
N PHE A 98 7.25 -5.61 -16.54
CA PHE A 98 7.73 -5.84 -15.17
C PHE A 98 6.98 -7.00 -14.52
N LYS A 99 7.71 -7.97 -13.96
CA LYS A 99 7.13 -9.03 -13.14
C LYS A 99 7.08 -8.57 -11.69
N PHE A 100 5.98 -8.85 -11.01
CA PHE A 100 5.85 -8.56 -9.59
C PHE A 100 5.28 -9.75 -8.82
N GLU A 101 5.65 -9.78 -7.55
CA GLU A 101 5.05 -10.61 -6.53
C GLU A 101 4.80 -9.72 -5.32
N LEU A 102 3.56 -9.72 -4.86
CA LEU A 102 3.08 -8.90 -3.75
C LEU A 102 2.51 -9.83 -2.68
N PRO A 103 3.32 -10.21 -1.66
CA PRO A 103 2.83 -10.98 -0.53
C PRO A 103 1.83 -10.15 0.28
N PHE A 104 0.81 -10.83 0.81
CA PHE A 104 -0.20 -10.22 1.67
C PHE A 104 -0.55 -11.15 2.82
N ASN A 105 -1.06 -10.60 3.91
CA ASN A 105 -1.56 -11.39 5.03
C ASN A 105 -3.03 -11.79 4.79
N PRO A 106 -3.37 -13.08 4.72
CA PRO A 106 -4.76 -13.50 4.48
C PRO A 106 -5.71 -13.10 5.60
N ALA A 107 -5.21 -12.88 6.83
CA ALA A 107 -6.05 -12.43 7.94
C ALA A 107 -6.58 -10.99 7.77
N ASP A 108 -5.93 -10.19 6.93
CA ASP A 108 -6.36 -8.81 6.64
C ASP A 108 -7.44 -8.74 5.53
N VAL A 109 -7.72 -9.85 4.85
CA VAL A 109 -8.70 -9.95 3.76
C VAL A 109 -10.04 -10.42 4.32
N GLN A 110 -11.06 -9.57 4.24
CA GLN A 110 -12.42 -9.97 4.63
C GLN A 110 -13.04 -10.89 3.57
N PRO A 111 -13.86 -11.89 3.95
CA PRO A 111 -14.42 -12.87 3.00
C PRO A 111 -15.23 -12.27 1.84
N ASN A 112 -15.90 -11.14 2.07
CA ASN A 112 -16.72 -10.47 1.06
C ASN A 112 -16.12 -9.14 0.58
N ALA A 113 -14.83 -8.91 0.85
CA ALA A 113 -14.20 -7.65 0.47
C ALA A 113 -13.91 -7.56 -1.03
N ARG A 114 -14.05 -6.35 -1.57
CA ARG A 114 -13.63 -6.01 -2.93
C ARG A 114 -12.15 -5.62 -2.91
N ILE A 115 -11.29 -6.61 -3.15
CA ILE A 115 -9.85 -6.40 -3.19
C ILE A 115 -9.42 -5.98 -4.60
N LEU A 116 -8.78 -4.82 -4.70
CA LEU A 116 -8.33 -4.22 -5.95
C LEU A 116 -6.81 -4.16 -6.00
N LEU A 117 -6.27 -4.61 -7.12
CA LEU A 117 -4.89 -4.49 -7.50
C LEU A 117 -4.71 -3.29 -8.43
N SER A 118 -3.73 -2.45 -8.10
CA SER A 118 -3.32 -1.30 -8.90
C SER A 118 -1.81 -1.13 -8.87
N ALA A 119 -1.28 -0.39 -9.83
CA ALA A 119 0.11 0.00 -9.89
C ALA A 119 0.26 1.41 -10.47
N ALA A 120 1.30 2.09 -10.03
CA ALA A 120 1.69 3.41 -10.51
C ALA A 120 3.21 3.49 -10.64
N ILE A 121 3.69 4.30 -11.58
CA ILE A 121 5.10 4.66 -11.69
C ILE A 121 5.24 6.13 -11.36
N THR A 122 6.21 6.42 -10.50
CA THR A 122 6.60 7.76 -10.09
C THR A 122 7.98 8.11 -10.63
N ILE A 123 8.17 9.37 -11.03
CA ILE A 123 9.44 9.98 -11.43
C ILE A 123 9.50 11.32 -10.70
N ASP A 124 10.61 11.63 -10.03
CA ASP A 124 10.75 12.83 -9.19
C ASP A 124 9.54 13.04 -8.24
N ASP A 125 9.10 11.96 -7.56
CA ASP A 125 7.94 11.92 -6.66
C ASP A 125 6.57 12.27 -7.30
N LYS A 126 6.50 12.36 -8.63
CA LYS A 126 5.26 12.60 -9.39
C LYS A 126 4.79 11.33 -10.06
N VAL A 127 3.53 10.97 -9.88
CA VAL A 127 2.91 9.87 -10.62
C VAL A 127 2.84 10.25 -12.10
N VAL A 128 3.50 9.49 -12.96
CA VAL A 128 3.53 9.71 -14.42
C VAL A 128 2.73 8.67 -15.18
N LEU A 129 2.67 7.44 -14.67
CA LEU A 129 1.92 6.34 -15.24
C LEU A 129 1.10 5.68 -14.12
N MET A 130 -0.12 5.28 -14.44
CA MET A 130 -1.02 4.58 -13.54
C MET A 130 -1.77 3.48 -14.28
N THR A 131 -2.25 2.49 -13.55
CA THR A 131 -3.06 1.40 -14.10
C THR A 131 -4.32 1.94 -14.76
N ASP A 132 -4.59 1.52 -16.00
CA ASP A 132 -5.77 1.93 -16.79
C ASP A 132 -7.07 1.41 -16.17
N ILE A 133 -7.10 0.10 -15.86
CA ILE A 133 -8.24 -0.57 -15.25
C ILE A 133 -7.74 -1.34 -14.02
N VAL A 134 -8.17 -0.90 -12.83
CA VAL A 134 -7.91 -1.62 -11.58
C VAL A 134 -8.50 -3.04 -11.65
N LYS A 135 -7.77 -4.03 -11.16
CA LYS A 135 -8.16 -5.43 -11.28
C LYS A 135 -8.68 -5.99 -9.95
N PRO A 136 -9.89 -6.57 -9.90
CA PRO A 136 -10.31 -7.32 -8.73
C PRO A 136 -9.47 -8.60 -8.61
N VAL A 137 -9.01 -8.91 -7.40
CA VAL A 137 -8.19 -10.10 -7.10
C VAL A 137 -8.67 -10.77 -5.81
N ILE A 138 -8.12 -11.94 -5.51
CA ILE A 138 -8.40 -12.78 -4.34
C ILE A 138 -9.86 -13.24 -4.34
N ASN A 139 -10.78 -12.50 -3.74
CA ASN A 139 -12.20 -12.88 -3.59
C ASN A 139 -12.96 -12.89 -4.94
N GLN A 140 -12.50 -12.10 -5.92
CA GLN A 140 -13.22 -11.89 -7.19
C GLN A 140 -12.36 -12.13 -8.45
N GLY A 141 -11.12 -12.64 -8.30
CA GLY A 141 -10.19 -12.73 -9.44
C GLY A 141 -8.94 -13.60 -9.26
N GLY A 142 -8.88 -14.43 -8.23
CA GLY A 142 -7.70 -15.28 -7.96
C GLY A 142 -6.44 -14.48 -7.61
N THR A 143 -5.28 -15.13 -7.58
CA THR A 143 -4.00 -14.54 -7.14
C THR A 143 -3.05 -14.16 -8.28
N LYS A 144 -3.51 -14.23 -9.54
CA LYS A 144 -2.71 -13.87 -10.71
C LYS A 144 -3.45 -12.86 -11.58
N ALA A 145 -2.86 -11.69 -11.77
CA ALA A 145 -3.46 -10.63 -12.58
C ALA A 145 -2.40 -9.75 -13.26
N ASP A 146 -2.57 -9.55 -14.56
CA ASP A 146 -1.74 -8.62 -15.33
C ASP A 146 -2.36 -7.20 -15.32
N LEU A 147 -1.50 -6.19 -15.33
CA LEU A 147 -1.86 -4.78 -15.35
C LEU A 147 -1.30 -4.10 -16.60
N VAL A 148 -2.01 -3.06 -17.04
CA VAL A 148 -1.56 -2.18 -18.12
C VAL A 148 -1.56 -0.74 -17.59
N LEU A 149 -0.43 -0.07 -17.72
CA LEU A 149 -0.22 1.30 -17.31
C LEU A 149 -0.38 2.25 -18.49
N VAL A 150 -0.98 3.40 -18.20
CA VAL A 150 -1.20 4.53 -19.10
C VAL A 150 -0.75 5.81 -18.40
N PRO A 151 -0.38 6.87 -19.14
CA PRO A 151 -0.07 8.15 -18.51
C PRO A 151 -1.25 8.73 -17.76
N VAL A 152 -0.95 9.39 -16.66
CA VAL A 152 -1.93 10.23 -16.01
C VAL A 152 -2.16 11.47 -16.89
N GLN A 153 -3.41 11.73 -17.24
CA GLN A 153 -3.77 13.05 -17.76
C GLN A 153 -3.92 13.96 -16.56
N GLN A 154 -2.96 14.87 -16.36
CA GLN A 154 -3.09 15.92 -15.35
C GLN A 154 -4.16 16.90 -15.83
N THR A 155 -5.43 16.60 -15.59
CA THR A 155 -6.49 17.58 -15.76
C THR A 155 -6.32 18.60 -14.65
N SER A 156 -5.63 19.70 -14.94
CA SER A 156 -5.69 20.89 -14.11
C SER A 156 -7.14 21.34 -14.09
N LEU A 157 -7.82 21.16 -12.96
CA LEU A 157 -9.08 21.86 -12.70
C LEU A 157 -8.77 23.35 -12.89
N PRO A 158 -9.40 24.05 -13.85
CA PRO A 158 -9.17 25.48 -13.99
C PRO A 158 -9.70 26.14 -12.72
N LEU A 159 -8.79 26.58 -11.84
CA LEU A 159 -9.11 27.58 -10.84
C LEU A 159 -9.43 28.84 -11.62
N GLN A 160 -10.73 29.14 -11.75
CA GLN A 160 -11.21 30.33 -12.44
C GLN A 160 -10.63 31.57 -11.72
N PRO A 161 -9.69 32.31 -12.32
CA PRO A 161 -9.16 33.53 -11.74
C PRO A 161 -10.08 34.67 -12.20
N GLY A 162 -10.97 35.09 -11.31
CA GLY A 162 -11.92 36.19 -11.56
C GLY A 162 -13.16 35.95 -10.70
N GLY A 163 -13.40 36.72 -9.64
CA GLY A 163 -13.61 38.16 -9.76
C GLY A 163 -15.05 38.37 -10.22
N GLY A 164 -15.98 38.40 -9.26
CA GLY A 164 -17.38 38.75 -9.48
C GLY A 164 -18.23 37.64 -10.11
N ALA A 165 -19.27 37.21 -9.39
CA ALA A 165 -20.40 36.56 -10.03
C ALA A 165 -20.90 37.44 -11.19
N PRO A 166 -21.03 36.95 -12.43
CA PRO A 166 -21.80 37.66 -13.43
C PRO A 166 -23.27 37.61 -13.01
N THR A 167 -23.74 38.64 -12.31
CA THR A 167 -25.17 38.97 -12.16
C THR A 167 -25.74 39.48 -13.48
N THR A 168 -25.65 38.67 -14.53
CA THR A 168 -26.43 38.88 -15.74
C THR A 168 -27.45 37.76 -15.83
N VAL A 169 -28.55 37.94 -15.13
CA VAL A 169 -29.79 37.23 -15.41
C VAL A 169 -30.14 37.48 -16.89
N PRO A 170 -30.28 36.44 -17.73
CA PRO A 170 -30.77 36.63 -19.09
C PRO A 170 -32.23 37.09 -19.05
N SER A 171 -32.49 38.24 -19.68
CA SER A 171 -33.82 38.84 -19.82
C SER A 171 -34.67 38.12 -20.88
N THR A 172 -35.03 36.86 -20.64
CA THR A 172 -36.04 36.14 -21.44
C THR A 172 -36.96 35.24 -20.61
N SER A 173 -37.05 35.41 -19.28
CA SER A 173 -38.09 34.72 -18.50
C SER A 173 -39.47 35.34 -18.77
N PRO A 174 -40.46 34.60 -19.30
CA PRO A 174 -41.83 35.07 -19.38
C PRO A 174 -42.52 34.72 -18.06
N THR A 175 -42.11 35.37 -16.98
CA THR A 175 -42.87 35.32 -15.72
C THR A 175 -43.20 36.76 -15.36
N GLN A 176 -44.35 37.19 -15.88
CA GLN A 176 -44.97 38.47 -15.57
C GLN A 176 -45.34 38.46 -14.09
N VAL A 177 -44.47 38.99 -13.22
CA VAL A 177 -44.83 39.32 -11.85
C VAL A 177 -45.33 40.76 -11.82
N SER A 178 -46.64 40.89 -11.62
CA SER A 178 -47.31 42.15 -11.35
C SER A 178 -46.68 42.83 -10.12
N PRO A 179 -46.18 44.07 -10.20
CA PRO A 179 -45.70 44.77 -9.02
C PRO A 179 -46.89 45.27 -8.21
N SER A 180 -47.16 44.62 -7.08
CA SER A 180 -48.02 45.18 -6.03
C SER A 180 -47.37 46.47 -5.51
N THR A 181 -47.99 47.62 -5.78
CA THR A 181 -47.61 48.90 -5.19
C THR A 181 -48.06 48.92 -3.73
N ALA A 182 -47.11 48.76 -2.80
CA ALA A 182 -47.35 49.02 -1.39
C ALA A 182 -47.35 50.53 -1.15
N THR A 183 -48.52 51.11 -0.92
CA THR A 183 -48.71 52.49 -0.44
C THR A 183 -48.08 52.64 0.94
N PRO A 184 -47.15 53.59 1.18
CA PRO A 184 -46.63 53.84 2.52
C PRO A 184 -47.66 54.57 3.39
N ALA A 185 -47.80 54.14 4.64
CA ALA A 185 -48.70 54.72 5.63
C ALA A 185 -48.28 56.16 6.01
N PRO A 186 -49.22 57.09 6.24
CA PRO A 186 -48.89 58.44 6.66
C PRO A 186 -48.47 58.46 8.13
N THR A 187 -47.26 58.93 8.39
CA THR A 187 -46.79 59.32 9.73
C THR A 187 -47.58 60.56 10.19
N GLN A 188 -48.35 60.43 11.27
CA GLN A 188 -48.91 61.60 11.96
C GLN A 188 -47.94 62.09 13.03
N LEU A 189 -47.78 63.41 13.09
CA LEU A 189 -47.21 64.17 14.21
C LEU A 189 -48.31 64.49 15.21
#